data_AF-A0A2E1AQG2-F1
#
_entry.id   AF-A0A2E1AQG2-F1
#
_cell.length_a   1.000
_cell.length_b   1.000
_cell.length_c   1.000
_cell.angle_alpha   90.00
_cell.angle_beta   90.00
_cell.angle_gamma   90.00
#
_symmetry.space_group_name_H-M   'P 1'
#
loop_
_entity.id
_entity.type
_entity.pdbx_description
1 polymer ?
#
loop_
_entity_poly.entity_id
_entity_poly.type
_entity_poly.pdbx_seq_one_letter_code
_entity_poly.pdbx_strand_id
1 'polypeptide(L)'
;MEFKQLRTYDEVLKDLKTKRRSKHLLMGNGFSMAYDKNIFSYNALYDFIEKLKDPVLSKLFEAINTKNFEQIMRQLDNFIEIAIALGGNDKLVKQLQAANELLQKSLIDAVSSLHPEHVFEMPEEKSKSCFNFLSAYLDNGEKVFSTNYDLLLYWVLMRNESKTANDGFGMELLNPGYHKTGDDPEYDDLYWGKYKDEQSVFHVHGTLPIFDTGTEIEKEVYKNRKYLLTNIKERMDKKDYPIFVTAGDGEEKLKHIYHNRYLTFCYENLCKITGSLITFGFGFGEYDEHIIDAINKAAKRGAQSGEKLFSVYIGVYSEGGLEHIKSIEHKFLCKVNVYNAGTANIWS
;
A
#
# COMPACT_ATOMS: atom_id res chain seq x y z
N MET A 1 -0.42 -22.04 21.35
CA MET A 1 -0.93 -22.21 19.97
C MET A 1 0.25 -22.24 19.02
N GLU A 2 0.41 -23.38 18.36
CA GLU A 2 1.44 -23.62 17.33
C GLU A 2 0.93 -23.17 15.95
N PHE A 3 1.83 -22.88 15.02
CA PHE A 3 1.46 -22.40 13.67
C PHE A 3 0.54 -23.39 12.93
N LYS A 4 0.79 -24.70 13.05
CA LYS A 4 -0.01 -25.74 12.40
C LYS A 4 -1.45 -25.85 12.91
N GLN A 5 -1.74 -25.24 14.06
CA GLN A 5 -3.06 -25.23 14.68
C GLN A 5 -3.82 -23.92 14.41
N LEU A 6 -3.23 -23.00 13.64
CA LEU A 6 -3.88 -21.76 13.28
C LEU A 6 -5.09 -22.04 12.38
N ARG A 7 -6.14 -21.24 12.61
CA ARG A 7 -7.37 -21.28 11.82
C ARG A 7 -7.09 -20.98 10.36
N THR A 8 -7.89 -21.55 9.49
CA THR A 8 -7.87 -21.19 8.07
C THR A 8 -8.56 -19.85 7.84
N TYR A 9 -8.30 -19.24 6.68
CA TYR A 9 -8.96 -18.02 6.25
C TYR A 9 -10.50 -18.18 6.17
N ASP A 10 -10.98 -19.30 5.62
CA ASP A 10 -12.42 -19.59 5.54
C ASP A 10 -13.07 -19.75 6.92
N GLU A 11 -12.36 -20.35 7.87
CA GLU A 11 -12.83 -20.44 9.25
C GLU A 11 -12.96 -19.06 9.89
N VAL A 12 -12.03 -18.13 9.60
CA VAL A 12 -12.12 -16.73 10.05
C VAL A 12 -13.36 -16.05 9.46
N LEU A 13 -13.58 -16.17 8.14
CA LEU A 13 -14.74 -15.60 7.48
C LEU A 13 -16.07 -16.16 8.03
N LYS A 14 -16.14 -17.47 8.27
CA LYS A 14 -17.33 -18.13 8.82
C LYS A 14 -17.67 -17.62 10.22
N ASP A 15 -16.67 -17.43 11.06
CA ASP A 15 -16.82 -16.89 12.42
C ASP A 15 -17.30 -15.44 12.43
N LEU A 16 -16.69 -14.60 11.59
CA LEU A 16 -17.11 -13.20 11.43
C LEU A 16 -18.55 -13.09 10.91
N LYS A 17 -18.92 -13.92 9.94
CA LYS A 17 -20.29 -14.03 9.43
C LYS A 17 -21.27 -14.47 10.53
N THR A 18 -20.90 -15.46 11.34
CA THR A 18 -21.73 -15.96 12.46
C THR A 18 -21.96 -14.86 13.50
N LYS A 19 -20.93 -14.07 13.78
CA LYS A 19 -20.99 -12.92 14.70
C LYS A 19 -21.65 -11.68 14.11
N ARG A 20 -22.08 -11.70 12.84
CA ARG A 20 -22.61 -10.55 12.09
C ARG A 20 -21.70 -9.32 12.19
N ARG A 21 -20.39 -9.53 12.09
CA ARG A 21 -19.38 -8.47 12.11
C ARG A 21 -19.05 -8.04 10.68
N SER A 22 -19.07 -6.73 10.42
CA SER A 22 -18.38 -6.18 9.25
C SER A 22 -16.90 -6.56 9.30
N LYS A 23 -16.32 -6.80 8.13
CA LYS A 23 -14.91 -7.19 7.98
C LYS A 23 -14.27 -6.30 6.93
N HIS A 24 -13.23 -5.57 7.30
CA HIS A 24 -12.42 -4.78 6.39
C HIS A 24 -11.13 -5.54 6.08
N LEU A 25 -10.46 -5.17 5.00
CA LEU A 25 -9.20 -5.80 4.57
C LEU A 25 -8.06 -4.78 4.59
N LEU A 26 -6.91 -5.15 5.13
CA LEU A 26 -5.64 -4.44 4.99
C LEU A 26 -4.62 -5.37 4.31
N MET A 27 -4.09 -4.95 3.16
CA MET A 27 -3.08 -5.68 2.42
C MET A 27 -1.72 -5.01 2.52
N GLY A 28 -0.70 -5.82 2.76
CA GLY A 28 0.71 -5.42 2.68
C GLY A 28 1.46 -6.14 1.57
N ASN A 29 2.78 -5.92 1.50
CA ASN A 29 3.63 -6.38 0.39
C ASN A 29 3.58 -7.91 0.18
N GLY A 30 3.20 -8.67 1.22
CA GLY A 30 2.97 -10.11 1.10
C GLY A 30 1.86 -10.47 0.10
N PHE A 31 0.93 -9.57 -0.22
CA PHE A 31 -0.04 -9.72 -1.32
C PHE A 31 0.66 -9.90 -2.67
N SER A 32 1.62 -9.01 -2.96
CA SER A 32 2.36 -8.99 -4.22
C SER A 32 3.44 -10.08 -4.24
N MET A 33 4.06 -10.37 -3.09
CA MET A 33 4.95 -11.54 -2.96
C MET A 33 4.21 -12.87 -3.15
N ALA A 34 2.93 -12.96 -2.76
CA ALA A 34 2.11 -14.14 -3.00
C ALA A 34 1.78 -14.33 -4.48
N TYR A 35 1.75 -13.24 -5.27
CA TYR A 35 1.57 -13.30 -6.72
C TYR A 35 2.83 -13.86 -7.39
N ASP A 36 3.97 -13.21 -7.12
CA ASP A 36 5.28 -13.62 -7.60
C ASP A 36 6.41 -13.11 -6.68
N LYS A 37 6.99 -14.03 -5.90
CA LYS A 37 8.12 -13.74 -5.01
C LYS A 37 9.40 -13.35 -5.75
N ASN A 38 9.56 -13.72 -7.02
CA ASN A 38 10.75 -13.39 -7.80
C ASN A 38 10.72 -11.94 -8.29
N ILE A 39 9.54 -11.30 -8.28
CA ILE A 39 9.34 -9.92 -8.70
C ILE A 39 9.28 -8.99 -7.48
N PHE A 40 8.49 -9.36 -6.46
CA PHE A 40 8.13 -8.46 -5.36
C PHE A 40 8.90 -8.73 -4.05
N SER A 41 9.93 -9.59 -4.08
CA SER A 41 10.78 -9.80 -2.90
C SER A 41 11.86 -8.73 -2.76
N TYR A 42 12.29 -8.51 -1.52
CA TYR A 42 13.44 -7.66 -1.21
C TYR A 42 14.72 -8.09 -1.96
N ASN A 43 14.89 -9.38 -2.22
CA ASN A 43 16.02 -9.87 -3.02
C ASN A 43 15.93 -9.38 -4.47
N ALA A 44 14.76 -9.41 -5.08
CA ALA A 44 14.56 -8.97 -6.46
C ALA A 44 14.88 -7.48 -6.63
N LEU A 45 14.42 -6.66 -5.68
CA LEU A 45 14.73 -5.23 -5.63
C LEU A 45 16.23 -4.99 -5.43
N TYR A 46 16.87 -5.74 -4.52
CA TYR A 46 18.32 -5.65 -4.26
C TYR A 46 19.13 -5.97 -5.52
N ASP A 47 18.80 -7.09 -6.18
CA ASP A 47 19.46 -7.54 -7.40
C ASP A 47 19.25 -6.54 -8.56
N PHE A 48 18.12 -5.82 -8.59
CA PHE A 48 17.90 -4.75 -9.55
C PHE A 48 18.84 -3.56 -9.31
N ILE A 49 18.94 -3.09 -8.05
CA ILE A 49 19.82 -1.96 -7.74
C ILE A 49 21.30 -2.29 -7.97
N GLU A 50 21.75 -3.49 -7.59
CA GLU A 50 23.11 -3.92 -7.85
C GLU A 50 23.45 -3.93 -9.36
N LYS A 51 22.47 -4.19 -10.23
CA LYS A 51 22.65 -4.08 -11.69
C LYS A 51 22.77 -2.65 -12.19
N LEU A 52 22.23 -1.66 -11.48
CA LEU A 52 22.40 -0.23 -11.83
C LEU A 52 23.87 0.19 -11.69
N LYS A 53 24.68 -0.54 -10.90
CA LYS A 53 26.10 -0.26 -10.64
C LYS A 53 26.34 1.18 -10.18
N ASP A 54 25.38 1.74 -9.43
CA ASP A 54 25.54 3.07 -8.86
C ASP A 54 26.57 3.02 -7.72
N PRO A 55 27.70 3.77 -7.80
CA PRO A 55 28.76 3.67 -6.81
C PRO A 55 28.36 4.12 -5.40
N VAL A 56 27.34 4.97 -5.27
CA VAL A 56 26.84 5.45 -3.98
C VAL A 56 25.94 4.38 -3.37
N LEU A 57 24.99 3.86 -4.14
CA LEU A 57 24.08 2.83 -3.68
C LEU A 57 24.84 1.55 -3.32
N SER A 58 25.70 1.01 -4.19
CA SER A 58 26.45 -0.21 -3.87
C SER A 58 27.27 -0.09 -2.58
N LYS A 59 27.89 1.08 -2.31
CA LYS A 59 28.59 1.30 -1.03
C LYS A 59 27.64 1.33 0.17
N LEU A 60 26.44 1.89 0.01
CA LEU A 60 25.43 1.90 1.08
C LEU A 60 24.95 0.48 1.37
N PHE A 61 24.66 -0.32 0.35
CA PHE A 61 24.24 -1.71 0.49
C PHE A 61 25.36 -2.60 1.05
N GLU A 62 26.62 -2.38 0.67
CA GLU A 62 27.76 -3.09 1.28
C GLU A 62 27.93 -2.75 2.77
N ALA A 63 27.74 -1.48 3.12
CA ALA A 63 27.85 -1.02 4.51
C ALA A 63 26.68 -1.49 5.38
N ILE A 64 25.47 -1.53 4.80
CA ILE A 64 24.23 -1.87 5.48
C ILE A 64 23.92 -3.34 5.17
N ASN A 65 24.27 -4.24 6.09
CA ASN A 65 24.11 -5.69 5.94
C ASN A 65 22.63 -6.16 6.01
N THR A 66 21.77 -5.64 5.13
CA THR A 66 20.39 -6.07 4.93
C THR A 66 19.99 -5.85 3.47
N LYS A 67 19.01 -6.64 3.01
CA LYS A 67 18.38 -6.45 1.69
C LYS A 67 17.02 -5.77 1.80
N ASN A 68 16.55 -5.50 3.02
CA ASN A 68 15.29 -4.81 3.24
C ASN A 68 15.48 -3.31 3.02
N PHE A 69 14.88 -2.82 1.94
CA PHE A 69 14.94 -1.43 1.50
C PHE A 69 14.46 -0.45 2.57
N GLU A 70 13.39 -0.80 3.29
CA GLU A 70 12.88 0.06 4.35
C GLU A 70 13.87 0.19 5.50
N GLN A 71 14.59 -0.89 5.83
CA GLN A 71 15.63 -0.84 6.85
C GLN A 71 16.84 -0.01 6.42
N ILE A 72 17.22 -0.05 5.13
CA ILE A 72 18.35 0.71 4.59
C ILE A 72 18.05 2.21 4.65
N MET A 73 16.90 2.62 4.10
CA MET A 73 16.47 4.01 4.14
C MET A 73 16.40 4.53 5.58
N ARG A 74 15.84 3.76 6.53
CA ARG A 74 15.84 4.14 7.95
C ARG A 74 17.25 4.35 8.53
N GLN A 75 18.18 3.43 8.26
CA GLN A 75 19.55 3.58 8.78
C GLN A 75 20.21 4.85 8.23
N LEU A 76 19.91 5.19 6.98
CA LEU A 76 20.39 6.41 6.35
C LEU A 76 19.74 7.66 6.97
N ASP A 77 18.44 7.65 7.20
CA ASP A 77 17.71 8.75 7.86
C ASP A 77 18.21 9.00 9.28
N ASN A 78 18.31 7.95 10.10
CA ASN A 78 18.89 8.04 11.45
C ASN A 78 20.31 8.64 11.42
N PHE A 79 21.12 8.27 10.42
CA PHE A 79 22.47 8.80 10.29
C PHE A 79 22.48 10.28 9.88
N ILE A 80 21.56 10.70 9.01
CA ILE A 80 21.36 12.10 8.65
C ILE A 80 20.98 12.91 9.89
N GLU A 81 20.02 12.44 10.69
CA GLU A 81 19.59 13.12 11.91
C GLU A 81 20.74 13.27 12.92
N ILE A 82 21.49 12.20 13.18
CA ILE A 82 22.65 12.24 14.07
C ILE A 82 23.73 13.19 13.53
N ALA A 83 23.99 13.16 12.21
CA ALA A 83 24.97 14.03 11.59
C ALA A 83 24.58 15.52 11.74
N ILE A 84 23.30 15.86 11.57
CA ILE A 84 22.80 17.23 11.79
C ILE A 84 22.93 17.62 13.26
N ALA A 85 22.50 16.76 14.19
CA ALA A 85 22.50 17.06 15.62
C ALA A 85 23.91 17.29 16.20
N LEU A 86 24.92 16.60 15.66
CA LEU A 86 26.32 16.75 16.09
C LEU A 86 27.06 17.93 15.41
N GLY A 87 26.36 18.76 14.64
CA GLY A 87 26.98 19.85 13.89
C GLY A 87 27.91 19.32 12.78
N GLY A 88 27.52 18.18 12.19
CA GLY A 88 28.25 17.54 11.10
C GLY A 88 28.40 18.47 9.90
N ASN A 89 29.40 18.18 9.06
CA ASN A 89 29.68 18.97 7.87
C ASN A 89 28.47 19.01 6.93
N ASP A 90 27.98 20.20 6.60
CA ASP A 90 26.89 20.43 5.62
C ASP A 90 27.07 19.66 4.31
N LYS A 91 28.33 19.48 3.87
CA LYS A 91 28.64 18.71 2.66
C LYS A 91 28.29 17.23 2.83
N LEU A 92 28.57 16.63 3.99
CA LEU A 92 28.25 15.24 4.27
C LEU A 92 26.72 15.06 4.38
N VAL A 93 26.04 15.95 5.11
CA VAL A 93 24.57 15.91 5.25
C VAL A 93 23.89 15.97 3.87
N LYS A 94 24.32 16.90 3.00
CA LYS A 94 23.80 17.00 1.63
C LYS A 94 24.08 15.75 0.80
N GLN A 95 25.24 15.11 0.96
CA GLN A 95 25.55 13.86 0.27
C GLN A 95 24.64 12.71 0.72
N LEU A 96 24.35 12.62 2.02
CA LEU A 96 23.47 11.59 2.58
C LEU A 96 22.02 11.81 2.14
N GLN A 97 21.53 13.05 2.16
CA GLN A 97 20.19 13.40 1.67
C GLN A 97 20.03 13.07 0.19
N ALA A 98 21.02 13.44 -0.65
CA ALA A 98 21.01 13.10 -2.06
C ALA A 98 21.03 11.57 -2.30
N ALA A 99 21.76 10.83 -1.46
CA ALA A 99 21.77 9.37 -1.52
C ALA A 99 20.43 8.76 -1.10
N ASN A 100 19.74 9.33 -0.11
CA ASN A 100 18.42 8.87 0.30
C ASN A 100 17.38 9.12 -0.80
N GLU A 101 17.37 10.30 -1.40
CA GLU A 101 16.52 10.60 -2.54
C GLU A 101 16.81 9.66 -3.72
N LEU A 102 18.08 9.35 -3.99
CA LEU A 102 18.46 8.41 -5.05
C LEU A 102 17.95 6.99 -4.77
N LEU A 103 18.06 6.53 -3.52
CA LEU A 103 17.58 5.22 -3.09
C LEU A 103 16.05 5.12 -3.22
N GLN A 104 15.32 6.16 -2.81
CA GLN A 104 13.87 6.24 -2.96
C GLN A 104 13.44 6.18 -4.43
N LYS A 105 14.12 6.93 -5.31
CA LYS A 105 13.86 6.90 -6.76
C LYS A 105 14.15 5.53 -7.36
N SER A 106 15.29 4.94 -7.01
CA SER A 106 15.67 3.61 -7.47
C SER A 106 14.71 2.52 -7.01
N LEU A 107 14.05 2.68 -5.85
CA LEU A 107 12.99 1.78 -5.43
C LEU A 107 11.77 1.87 -6.36
N ILE A 108 11.31 3.08 -6.69
CA ILE A 108 10.19 3.25 -7.62
C ILE A 108 10.56 2.70 -9.00
N ASP A 109 11.77 2.97 -9.47
CA ASP A 109 12.28 2.44 -10.74
C ASP A 109 12.35 0.91 -10.74
N ALA A 110 12.77 0.31 -9.62
CA ALA A 110 12.83 -1.14 -9.46
C ALA A 110 11.43 -1.75 -9.48
N VAL A 111 10.48 -1.20 -8.71
CA VAL A 111 9.09 -1.65 -8.69
C VAL A 111 8.49 -1.50 -10.10
N SER A 112 8.69 -0.37 -10.76
CA SER A 112 8.21 -0.11 -12.12
C SER A 112 8.88 -0.97 -13.20
N SER A 113 10.11 -1.43 -12.99
CA SER A 113 10.84 -2.25 -13.96
C SER A 113 10.62 -3.74 -13.79
N LEU A 114 10.42 -4.20 -12.56
CA LEU A 114 10.15 -5.60 -12.26
C LEU A 114 8.68 -5.97 -12.42
N HIS A 115 7.77 -5.00 -12.30
CA HIS A 115 6.36 -5.21 -12.53
C HIS A 115 6.12 -5.78 -13.94
N PRO A 116 5.14 -6.70 -14.12
CA PRO A 116 4.69 -7.04 -15.45
C PRO A 116 4.36 -5.77 -16.25
N GLU A 117 4.59 -5.78 -17.57
CA GLU A 117 4.49 -4.59 -18.42
C GLU A 117 3.04 -4.13 -18.58
N HIS A 118 2.12 -5.09 -18.68
CA HIS A 118 0.70 -4.81 -18.88
C HIS A 118 -0.22 -5.82 -18.18
N VAL A 119 -1.47 -5.38 -17.95
CA VAL A 119 -2.54 -6.12 -17.25
C VAL A 119 -2.74 -7.56 -17.76
N PHE A 120 -2.50 -7.81 -19.05
CA PHE A 120 -2.69 -9.13 -19.67
C PHE A 120 -1.55 -10.13 -19.42
N GLU A 121 -0.42 -9.72 -18.86
CA GLU A 121 0.64 -10.66 -18.46
C GLU A 121 0.23 -11.46 -17.21
N MET A 122 -0.70 -10.93 -16.43
CA MET A 122 -1.33 -11.68 -15.35
C MET A 122 -2.17 -12.82 -15.93
N PRO A 123 -1.99 -14.08 -15.49
CA PRO A 123 -2.88 -15.16 -15.91
C PRO A 123 -4.34 -14.85 -15.51
N GLU A 124 -5.28 -15.12 -16.41
CA GLU A 124 -6.70 -14.80 -16.19
C GLU A 124 -7.26 -15.48 -14.93
N GLU A 125 -6.92 -16.75 -14.70
CA GLU A 125 -7.33 -17.51 -13.52
C GLU A 125 -6.83 -16.86 -12.22
N LYS A 126 -5.57 -16.38 -12.19
CA LYS A 126 -5.03 -15.63 -11.05
C LYS A 126 -5.79 -14.32 -10.81
N SER A 127 -6.08 -13.59 -11.90
CA SER A 127 -6.83 -12.33 -11.86
C SER A 127 -8.25 -12.54 -11.32
N LYS A 128 -8.93 -13.62 -11.73
CA LYS A 128 -10.27 -13.97 -11.26
C LYS A 128 -10.27 -14.45 -9.82
N SER A 129 -9.33 -15.30 -9.42
CA SER A 129 -9.20 -15.78 -8.03
C SER A 129 -8.99 -14.60 -7.07
N CYS A 130 -8.07 -13.69 -7.41
CA CYS A 130 -7.84 -12.49 -6.60
C CYS A 130 -9.05 -11.56 -6.59
N PHE A 131 -9.75 -11.42 -7.71
CA PHE A 131 -10.97 -10.62 -7.75
C PHE A 131 -12.05 -11.20 -6.84
N ASN A 132 -12.29 -12.50 -6.86
CA ASN A 132 -13.25 -13.17 -5.97
C ASN A 132 -12.89 -12.94 -4.49
N PHE A 133 -11.60 -12.99 -4.15
CA PHE A 133 -11.11 -12.66 -2.82
C PHE A 133 -11.45 -11.21 -2.42
N LEU A 134 -11.24 -10.23 -3.31
CA LEU A 134 -11.54 -8.82 -3.06
C LEU A 134 -13.06 -8.55 -2.98
N SER A 135 -13.85 -9.17 -3.86
CA SER A 135 -15.30 -9.02 -3.92
C SER A 135 -15.99 -9.50 -2.65
N ALA A 136 -15.41 -10.48 -1.93
CA ALA A 136 -15.89 -10.90 -0.61
C ALA A 136 -15.96 -9.75 0.42
N TYR A 137 -15.22 -8.66 0.18
CA TYR A 137 -15.25 -7.43 0.96
C TYR A 137 -16.05 -6.32 0.25
N LEU A 138 -15.65 -5.99 -0.98
CA LEU A 138 -16.17 -4.83 -1.71
C LEU A 138 -17.68 -4.91 -1.94
N ASP A 139 -18.21 -6.09 -2.27
CA ASP A 139 -19.64 -6.25 -2.58
C ASP A 139 -20.56 -6.12 -1.36
N ASN A 140 -19.99 -6.17 -0.15
CA ASN A 140 -20.73 -5.99 1.10
C ASN A 140 -20.56 -4.58 1.69
N GLY A 141 -20.02 -3.62 0.93
CA GLY A 141 -19.78 -2.25 1.38
C GLY A 141 -18.63 -2.12 2.37
N GLU A 142 -17.77 -3.13 2.46
CA GLU A 142 -16.59 -3.09 3.31
C GLU A 142 -15.42 -2.41 2.60
N LYS A 143 -14.38 -2.08 3.37
CA LYS A 143 -13.26 -1.25 2.91
C LYS A 143 -12.01 -2.09 2.74
N VAL A 144 -11.28 -1.85 1.65
CA VAL A 144 -10.00 -2.47 1.32
C VAL A 144 -8.91 -1.41 1.39
N PHE A 145 -7.97 -1.60 2.30
CA PHE A 145 -6.78 -0.77 2.47
C PHE A 145 -5.58 -1.51 1.91
N SER A 146 -4.69 -0.80 1.24
CA SER A 146 -3.43 -1.33 0.71
C SER A 146 -2.28 -0.42 1.11
N THR A 147 -1.17 -1.03 1.50
CA THR A 147 0.12 -0.36 1.64
C THR A 147 1.09 -0.72 0.51
N ASN A 148 0.57 -1.33 -0.56
CA ASN A 148 1.39 -1.77 -1.69
C ASN A 148 1.53 -0.68 -2.74
N TYR A 149 2.76 -0.52 -3.22
CA TYR A 149 3.10 0.47 -4.22
C TYR A 149 2.77 0.02 -5.65
N ASP A 150 2.67 -1.29 -5.90
CA ASP A 150 2.49 -1.86 -7.24
C ASP A 150 1.09 -1.64 -7.85
N LEU A 151 0.91 -2.13 -9.10
CA LEU A 151 -0.31 -1.98 -9.88
C LEU A 151 -1.24 -3.19 -9.78
N LEU A 152 -0.90 -4.26 -9.05
CA LEU A 152 -1.65 -5.52 -9.09
C LEU A 152 -3.08 -5.34 -8.61
N LEU A 153 -3.30 -4.60 -7.51
CA LEU A 153 -4.65 -4.33 -7.00
C LEU A 153 -5.49 -3.57 -8.04
N TYR A 154 -4.93 -2.49 -8.60
CA TYR A 154 -5.61 -1.70 -9.63
C TYR A 154 -5.96 -2.55 -10.86
N TRP A 155 -5.02 -3.38 -11.31
CA TRP A 155 -5.19 -4.26 -12.46
C TRP A 155 -6.24 -5.34 -12.25
N VAL A 156 -6.26 -5.99 -11.09
CA VAL A 156 -7.27 -7.00 -10.77
C VAL A 156 -8.67 -6.38 -10.80
N LEU A 157 -8.84 -5.21 -10.18
CA LEU A 157 -10.14 -4.52 -10.13
C LEU A 157 -10.59 -4.03 -11.52
N MET A 158 -9.67 -3.48 -12.30
CA MET A 158 -9.95 -2.97 -13.64
C MET A 158 -10.25 -4.11 -14.63
N ARG A 159 -9.43 -5.16 -14.67
CA ARG A 159 -9.57 -6.28 -15.61
C ARG A 159 -10.85 -7.07 -15.41
N ASN A 160 -11.33 -7.16 -14.18
CA ASN A 160 -12.58 -7.86 -13.84
C ASN A 160 -13.78 -6.91 -13.78
N GLU A 161 -13.64 -5.66 -14.23
CA GLU A 161 -14.69 -4.64 -14.26
C GLU A 161 -15.50 -4.52 -12.96
N SER A 162 -14.81 -4.43 -11.82
CA SER A 162 -15.47 -4.28 -10.52
C SER A 162 -16.50 -3.14 -10.55
N LYS A 163 -17.73 -3.43 -10.13
CA LYS A 163 -18.81 -2.44 -10.07
C LYS A 163 -18.90 -1.75 -8.70
N THR A 164 -18.21 -2.29 -7.70
CA THR A 164 -18.28 -1.87 -6.29
C THR A 164 -16.97 -1.25 -5.79
N ALA A 165 -15.86 -1.50 -6.48
CA ALA A 165 -14.59 -0.84 -6.20
C ALA A 165 -14.66 0.64 -6.60
N ASN A 166 -14.31 1.51 -5.66
CA ASN A 166 -14.20 2.93 -5.86
C ASN A 166 -12.97 3.43 -5.09
N ASP A 167 -12.05 4.12 -5.75
CA ASP A 167 -10.84 4.68 -5.16
C ASP A 167 -10.92 6.21 -4.96
N GLY A 168 -12.11 6.79 -5.15
CA GLY A 168 -12.41 8.21 -4.96
C GLY A 168 -12.07 9.09 -6.17
N PHE A 169 -11.51 8.52 -7.24
CA PHE A 169 -11.08 9.23 -8.44
C PHE A 169 -12.18 9.29 -9.50
N GLY A 170 -12.32 10.43 -10.17
CA GLY A 170 -13.31 10.62 -11.23
C GLY A 170 -12.91 11.71 -12.21
N MET A 171 -13.41 11.60 -13.44
CA MET A 171 -13.25 12.65 -14.44
C MET A 171 -14.34 13.71 -14.27
N GLU A 172 -13.98 14.97 -14.47
CA GLU A 172 -14.94 16.07 -14.59
C GLU A 172 -15.22 16.36 -16.07
N LEU A 173 -16.46 16.75 -16.36
CA LEU A 173 -16.84 17.18 -17.70
C LEU A 173 -16.47 18.65 -17.83
N LEU A 174 -15.54 18.98 -18.73
CA LEU A 174 -15.02 20.33 -18.92
C LEU A 174 -16.01 21.23 -19.67
N ASN A 175 -16.95 20.64 -20.43
CA ASN A 175 -17.96 21.36 -21.21
C ASN A 175 -19.42 21.04 -20.79
N PRO A 176 -19.82 21.27 -19.52
CA PRO A 176 -21.11 20.81 -18.97
C PRO A 176 -22.36 21.50 -19.54
N GLY A 177 -22.19 22.60 -20.29
CA GLY A 177 -23.29 23.34 -20.94
C GLY A 177 -23.57 22.97 -22.40
N TYR A 178 -22.75 22.10 -23.01
CA TYR A 178 -22.65 21.99 -24.48
C TYR A 178 -23.34 20.77 -25.10
N HIS A 179 -23.94 19.86 -24.32
CA HIS A 179 -24.83 18.82 -24.86
C HIS A 179 -26.04 19.38 -25.67
N LYS A 180 -26.25 20.70 -25.65
CA LYS A 180 -27.25 21.39 -26.47
C LYS A 180 -26.77 21.80 -27.87
N THR A 181 -25.46 21.77 -28.17
CA THR A 181 -24.87 22.26 -29.44
C THR A 181 -24.37 21.15 -30.37
N GLY A 182 -24.28 19.91 -29.90
CA GLY A 182 -23.89 18.74 -30.72
C GLY A 182 -22.37 18.47 -30.76
N ASP A 183 -21.59 19.13 -29.92
CA ASP A 183 -20.15 18.87 -29.76
C ASP A 183 -19.90 17.65 -28.85
N ASP A 184 -18.76 16.99 -29.04
CA ASP A 184 -18.35 15.83 -28.23
C ASP A 184 -18.01 16.25 -26.78
N PRO A 185 -18.32 15.42 -25.77
CA PRO A 185 -17.98 15.69 -24.38
C PRO A 185 -16.46 15.66 -24.17
N GLU A 186 -15.93 16.71 -23.56
CA GLU A 186 -14.52 16.83 -23.18
C GLU A 186 -14.37 16.55 -21.69
N TYR A 187 -13.53 15.57 -21.35
CA TYR A 187 -13.26 15.19 -19.97
C TYR A 187 -11.85 15.63 -19.57
N ASP A 188 -11.74 16.04 -18.31
CA ASP A 188 -10.43 16.27 -17.70
C ASP A 188 -9.74 14.94 -17.37
N ASP A 189 -8.52 15.05 -16.87
CA ASP A 189 -7.80 13.94 -16.25
C ASP A 189 -8.53 13.39 -15.01
N LEU A 190 -8.05 12.26 -14.52
CA LEU A 190 -8.69 11.53 -13.44
C LEU A 190 -8.19 12.05 -12.08
N TYR A 191 -8.97 12.92 -11.42
CA TYR A 191 -8.59 13.52 -10.14
C TYR A 191 -9.33 12.88 -8.94
N TRP A 192 -8.66 12.88 -7.79
CA TRP A 192 -9.26 12.43 -6.54
C TRP A 192 -10.16 13.51 -5.93
N GLY A 193 -11.37 13.11 -5.54
CA GLY A 193 -12.26 13.96 -4.74
C GLY A 193 -13.72 13.80 -5.10
N LYS A 194 -14.02 13.64 -6.39
CA LYS A 194 -15.39 13.52 -6.91
C LYS A 194 -16.19 12.41 -6.25
N TYR A 195 -15.57 11.26 -6.02
CA TYR A 195 -16.24 10.08 -5.45
C TYR A 195 -15.68 9.67 -4.08
N LYS A 196 -15.01 10.58 -3.37
CA LYS A 196 -14.35 10.27 -2.09
C LYS A 196 -15.31 9.70 -1.04
N ASP A 197 -16.57 10.13 -1.04
CA ASP A 197 -17.57 9.71 -0.04
C ASP A 197 -18.06 8.26 -0.26
N GLU A 198 -17.88 7.74 -1.48
CA GLU A 198 -18.20 6.37 -1.89
C GLU A 198 -16.95 5.47 -1.96
N GLN A 199 -15.78 6.00 -1.59
CA GLN A 199 -14.50 5.29 -1.69
C GLN A 199 -14.50 4.01 -0.83
N SER A 200 -14.16 2.89 -1.47
CA SER A 200 -14.05 1.56 -0.86
C SER A 200 -12.62 1.00 -0.90
N VAL A 201 -11.76 1.53 -1.79
CA VAL A 201 -10.35 1.15 -1.95
C VAL A 201 -9.44 2.31 -1.56
N PHE A 202 -8.48 2.05 -0.67
CA PHE A 202 -7.64 3.09 -0.06
C PHE A 202 -6.15 2.69 -0.13
N HIS A 203 -5.32 3.54 -0.73
CA HIS A 203 -3.88 3.33 -0.80
C HIS A 203 -3.17 4.13 0.29
N VAL A 204 -3.05 3.54 1.49
CA VAL A 204 -2.59 4.23 2.71
C VAL A 204 -1.13 4.67 2.61
N HIS A 205 -0.31 3.95 1.85
CA HIS A 205 1.07 4.32 1.55
C HIS A 205 1.26 4.81 0.12
N GLY A 206 0.18 5.12 -0.61
CA GLY A 206 0.25 5.47 -2.03
C GLY A 206 0.42 4.27 -2.96
N THR A 207 0.59 4.53 -4.26
CA THR A 207 0.73 3.52 -5.32
C THR A 207 1.22 4.18 -6.62
N LEU A 208 1.85 3.38 -7.49
CA LEU A 208 2.45 3.79 -8.77
C LEU A 208 1.60 4.71 -9.67
N PRO A 209 0.26 4.56 -9.80
CA PRO A 209 -0.52 5.38 -10.71
C PRO A 209 -1.01 6.68 -10.07
N ILE A 210 -0.75 6.97 -8.78
CA ILE A 210 -1.27 8.19 -8.14
C ILE A 210 -0.14 9.20 -7.98
N PHE A 211 -0.38 10.46 -8.38
CA PHE A 211 0.58 11.55 -8.36
C PHE A 211 0.01 12.78 -7.65
N ASP A 212 0.88 13.58 -7.05
CA ASP A 212 0.53 14.86 -6.42
C ASP A 212 1.08 16.00 -7.28
N THR A 213 0.19 16.77 -7.92
CA THR A 213 0.57 17.89 -8.78
C THR A 213 0.81 19.19 -7.98
N GLY A 214 0.68 19.14 -6.65
CA GLY A 214 0.73 20.26 -5.73
C GLY A 214 -0.60 20.99 -5.58
N THR A 215 -1.46 20.97 -6.61
CA THR A 215 -2.83 21.50 -6.55
C THR A 215 -3.86 20.39 -6.43
N GLU A 216 -3.66 19.28 -7.15
CA GLU A 216 -4.57 18.16 -7.21
C GLU A 216 -3.86 16.82 -7.07
N ILE A 217 -4.64 15.79 -6.73
CA ILE A 217 -4.17 14.41 -6.72
C ILE A 217 -4.68 13.75 -7.99
N GLU A 218 -3.78 13.45 -8.91
CA GLU A 218 -4.07 12.89 -10.22
C GLU A 218 -3.81 11.39 -10.22
N LYS A 219 -4.62 10.63 -10.95
CA LYS A 219 -4.37 9.22 -11.24
C LYS A 219 -4.05 9.02 -12.71
N GLU A 220 -2.85 8.53 -12.96
CA GLU A 220 -2.41 8.09 -14.27
C GLU A 220 -3.23 6.86 -14.72
N VAL A 221 -3.65 6.90 -15.97
CA VAL A 221 -4.48 5.86 -16.59
C VAL A 221 -3.92 5.49 -17.97
N TYR A 222 -4.49 4.47 -18.60
CA TYR A 222 -4.16 4.12 -19.98
C TYR A 222 -4.58 5.26 -20.92
N LYS A 223 -3.62 6.05 -21.40
CA LYS A 223 -3.82 7.14 -22.38
C LYS A 223 -3.17 6.78 -23.72
N ASN A 224 -3.73 7.24 -24.84
CA ASN A 224 -3.09 7.22 -26.17
C ASN A 224 -2.54 5.87 -26.65
N ARG A 225 -3.20 4.74 -26.30
CA ARG A 225 -2.75 3.37 -26.60
C ARG A 225 -1.36 3.01 -26.03
N LYS A 226 -0.85 3.78 -25.07
CA LYS A 226 0.36 3.44 -24.30
C LYS A 226 -0.01 2.59 -23.09
N TYR A 227 0.93 1.75 -22.66
CA TYR A 227 0.77 1.05 -21.38
C TYR A 227 0.92 2.04 -20.22
N LEU A 228 0.13 1.82 -19.18
CA LEU A 228 0.14 2.65 -17.96
C LEU A 228 1.56 2.79 -17.38
N LEU A 229 2.32 1.70 -17.36
CA LEU A 229 3.67 1.69 -16.83
C LEU A 229 4.63 2.57 -17.65
N THR A 230 4.42 2.66 -18.96
CA THR A 230 5.16 3.59 -19.83
C THR A 230 4.86 5.03 -19.49
N ASN A 231 3.59 5.38 -19.28
CA ASN A 231 3.21 6.75 -18.89
C ASN A 231 3.82 7.14 -17.54
N ILE A 232 3.79 6.22 -16.57
CA ILE A 232 4.40 6.40 -15.25
C ILE A 232 5.91 6.65 -15.40
N LYS A 233 6.62 5.85 -16.21
CA LYS A 233 8.06 6.04 -16.47
C LYS A 233 8.36 7.41 -17.10
N GLU A 234 7.57 7.83 -18.08
CA GLU A 234 7.72 9.16 -18.71
C GLU A 234 7.51 10.33 -17.73
N ARG A 235 6.67 10.16 -16.69
CA ARG A 235 6.52 11.13 -15.60
C ARG A 235 7.74 11.13 -14.67
N MET A 236 8.21 9.95 -14.27
CA MET A 236 9.40 9.80 -13.42
C MET A 236 10.66 10.39 -14.08
N ASP A 237 10.81 10.23 -15.40
CA ASP A 237 11.91 10.84 -16.18
C ASP A 237 11.89 12.39 -16.11
N LYS A 238 10.70 12.97 -15.93
CA LYS A 238 10.49 14.41 -15.73
C LYS A 238 10.57 14.83 -14.26
N LYS A 239 10.97 13.92 -13.37
CA LYS A 239 11.02 14.10 -11.90
C LYS A 239 9.65 14.32 -11.26
N ASP A 240 8.59 13.86 -11.91
CA ASP A 240 7.25 13.77 -11.35
C ASP A 240 7.04 12.35 -10.85
N TYR A 241 7.06 12.17 -9.52
CA TYR A 241 7.07 10.84 -8.89
C TYR A 241 5.69 10.51 -8.32
N PRO A 242 5.30 9.22 -8.34
CA PRO A 242 4.07 8.78 -7.70
C PRO A 242 4.08 9.13 -6.21
N ILE A 243 2.89 9.30 -5.62
CA ILE A 243 2.71 9.38 -4.17
C ILE A 243 3.05 8.02 -3.58
N PHE A 244 4.02 8.01 -2.68
CA PHE A 244 4.47 6.83 -1.98
C PHE A 244 5.02 7.22 -0.62
N VAL A 245 4.62 6.50 0.43
CA VAL A 245 5.19 6.68 1.76
C VAL A 245 6.47 5.87 1.81
N THR A 246 7.60 6.55 1.68
CA THR A 246 8.91 5.95 1.83
C THR A 246 9.19 5.57 3.27
N ALA A 247 10.31 4.88 3.47
CA ALA A 247 10.75 4.44 4.77
C ALA A 247 11.13 5.61 5.70
N GLY A 248 11.43 5.22 6.93
CA GLY A 248 11.42 6.05 8.11
C GLY A 248 10.72 5.28 9.23
N ASP A 249 10.77 5.80 10.45
CA ASP A 249 9.99 5.23 11.54
C ASP A 249 8.47 5.49 11.38
N GLY A 250 7.67 4.98 12.31
CA GLY A 250 6.22 5.18 12.26
C GLY A 250 5.80 6.66 12.30
N GLU A 251 6.55 7.52 12.97
CA GLU A 251 6.26 8.95 13.09
C GLU A 251 6.57 9.69 11.79
N GLU A 252 7.71 9.40 11.16
CA GLU A 252 8.10 9.97 9.87
C GLU A 252 7.13 9.58 8.76
N LYS A 253 6.76 8.30 8.68
CA LYS A 253 5.73 7.81 7.75
C LYS A 253 4.40 8.52 7.99
N LEU A 254 4.03 8.73 9.25
CA LEU A 254 2.81 9.45 9.61
C LEU A 254 2.87 10.94 9.25
N LYS A 255 4.01 11.60 9.41
CA LYS A 255 4.23 12.98 8.93
C LYS A 255 4.04 13.04 7.43
N HIS A 256 4.66 12.13 6.67
CA HIS A 256 4.48 12.09 5.21
C HIS A 256 3.00 11.93 4.82
N ILE A 257 2.29 11.00 5.47
CA ILE A 257 0.84 10.81 5.28
C ILE A 257 0.08 12.12 5.51
N TYR A 258 0.38 12.86 6.58
CA TYR A 258 -0.32 14.11 6.91
C TYR A 258 0.00 15.29 6.00
N HIS A 259 1.13 15.28 5.28
CA HIS A 259 1.45 16.31 4.30
C HIS A 259 0.77 16.09 2.95
N ASN A 260 0.15 14.92 2.72
CA ASN A 260 -0.58 14.63 1.49
C ASN A 260 -2.09 14.44 1.77
N ARG A 261 -2.93 15.20 1.05
CA ARG A 261 -4.39 15.23 1.27
C ARG A 261 -5.05 13.87 1.04
N TYR A 262 -4.61 13.11 0.04
CA TYR A 262 -5.14 11.78 -0.27
C TYR A 262 -4.71 10.73 0.75
N LEU A 263 -3.42 10.69 1.11
CA LEU A 263 -2.92 9.77 2.12
C LEU A 263 -3.56 10.00 3.48
N THR A 264 -3.70 11.27 3.88
CA THR A 264 -4.43 11.67 5.10
C THR A 264 -5.85 11.10 5.09
N PHE A 265 -6.58 11.24 3.99
CA PHE A 265 -7.93 10.70 3.87
C PHE A 265 -7.97 9.17 4.01
N CYS A 266 -7.03 8.46 3.37
CA CYS A 266 -6.91 7.01 3.47
C CYS A 266 -6.63 6.55 4.91
N TYR A 267 -5.63 7.16 5.56
CA TYR A 267 -5.26 6.87 6.94
C TYR A 267 -6.38 7.19 7.91
N GLU A 268 -7.04 8.34 7.75
CA GLU A 268 -8.19 8.69 8.56
C GLU A 268 -9.30 7.67 8.43
N ASN A 269 -9.64 7.23 7.21
CA ASN A 269 -10.65 6.21 6.98
C ASN A 269 -10.32 4.90 7.69
N LEU A 270 -9.05 4.49 7.71
CA LEU A 270 -8.58 3.35 8.49
C LEU A 270 -8.81 3.58 10.00
N CYS A 271 -8.62 4.79 10.51
CA CYS A 271 -8.90 5.14 11.91
C CYS A 271 -10.41 5.16 12.27
N LYS A 272 -11.32 5.13 11.29
CA LYS A 272 -12.79 5.19 11.53
C LYS A 272 -13.51 3.86 11.32
N ILE A 273 -12.81 2.80 10.90
CA ILE A 273 -13.46 1.51 10.65
C ILE A 273 -14.06 0.91 11.93
N THR A 274 -15.08 0.09 11.77
CA THR A 274 -15.75 -0.64 12.85
C THR A 274 -15.86 -2.12 12.52
N GLY A 275 -16.23 -2.96 13.49
CA GLY A 275 -16.35 -4.39 13.26
C GLY A 275 -15.01 -5.11 13.41
N SER A 276 -14.48 -5.71 12.34
CA SER A 276 -13.20 -6.42 12.34
C SER A 276 -12.30 -6.04 11.16
N LEU A 277 -11.00 -6.13 11.36
CA LEU A 277 -10.00 -5.94 10.31
C LEU A 277 -9.29 -7.26 10.06
N ILE A 278 -9.23 -7.70 8.81
CA ILE A 278 -8.42 -8.84 8.37
C ILE A 278 -7.19 -8.27 7.68
N THR A 279 -6.01 -8.78 8.01
CA THR A 279 -4.76 -8.39 7.34
C THR A 279 -4.19 -9.54 6.53
N PHE A 280 -3.74 -9.24 5.32
CA PHE A 280 -3.08 -10.20 4.43
C PHE A 280 -1.74 -9.65 3.94
N GLY A 281 -0.66 -10.40 4.13
CA GLY A 281 0.66 -9.97 3.68
C GLY A 281 1.23 -8.73 4.38
N PHE A 282 0.63 -8.31 5.50
CA PHE A 282 1.10 -7.17 6.30
C PHE A 282 1.78 -7.66 7.59
N GLY A 283 3.08 -7.39 7.72
CA GLY A 283 3.92 -7.98 8.76
C GLY A 283 3.90 -7.27 10.12
N PHE A 284 3.38 -6.04 10.19
CA PHE A 284 3.47 -5.19 11.38
C PHE A 284 4.89 -5.09 11.91
N GLY A 285 5.83 -4.68 11.06
CA GLY A 285 7.21 -4.48 11.48
C GLY A 285 7.32 -3.34 12.51
N GLU A 286 8.53 -3.14 13.04
CA GLU A 286 8.83 -2.01 13.93
C GLU A 286 8.55 -0.64 13.30
N TYR A 287 8.39 -0.58 11.97
CA TYR A 287 8.20 0.64 11.17
C TYR A 287 6.75 0.84 10.73
N ASP A 288 5.84 -0.01 11.20
CA ASP A 288 4.42 0.04 10.87
C ASP A 288 3.56 0.45 12.07
N GLU A 289 4.18 1.06 13.09
CA GLU A 289 3.50 1.47 14.32
C GLU A 289 2.36 2.45 14.06
N HIS A 290 2.47 3.32 13.05
CA HIS A 290 1.39 4.22 12.64
C HIS A 290 0.12 3.48 12.21
N ILE A 291 0.24 2.27 11.65
CA ILE A 291 -0.90 1.42 11.30
C ILE A 291 -1.51 0.79 12.56
N ILE A 292 -0.68 0.36 13.52
CA ILE A 292 -1.15 -0.08 14.84
C ILE A 292 -1.90 1.06 15.54
N ASP A 293 -1.39 2.28 15.46
CA ASP A 293 -2.05 3.48 15.99
C ASP A 293 -3.39 3.76 15.31
N ALA A 294 -3.47 3.58 13.99
CA ALA A 294 -4.74 3.71 13.27
C ALA A 294 -5.77 2.69 13.75
N ILE A 295 -5.36 1.42 13.90
CA ILE A 295 -6.19 0.34 14.45
C ILE A 295 -6.64 0.66 15.88
N ASN A 296 -5.73 1.20 16.70
CA ASN A 296 -6.00 1.58 18.08
C ASN A 296 -6.97 2.77 18.17
N LYS A 297 -6.85 3.75 17.27
CA LYS A 297 -7.82 4.85 17.14
C LYS A 297 -9.20 4.30 16.77
N ALA A 298 -9.29 3.37 15.83
CA ALA A 298 -10.55 2.71 15.45
C ALA A 298 -11.14 1.85 16.59
N ALA A 299 -10.30 1.24 17.43
CA ALA A 299 -10.73 0.44 18.57
C ALA A 299 -11.24 1.29 19.75
N LYS A 300 -10.69 2.49 19.93
CA LYS A 300 -11.12 3.46 20.96
C LYS A 300 -12.36 4.25 20.52
N ARG A 301 -12.42 4.63 19.25
CA ARG A 301 -13.53 5.40 18.69
C ARG A 301 -14.84 4.61 18.84
N GLY A 302 -15.91 5.29 19.25
CA GLY A 302 -17.23 4.65 19.38
C GLY A 302 -17.30 3.60 20.49
N ALA A 303 -16.31 3.52 21.40
CA ALA A 303 -16.37 2.60 22.55
C ALA A 303 -17.61 2.82 23.43
N GLN A 304 -18.13 4.05 23.48
CA GLN A 304 -19.37 4.39 24.18
C GLN A 304 -20.64 4.08 23.36
N SER A 305 -20.59 4.16 22.03
CA SER A 305 -21.73 3.86 21.14
C SER A 305 -21.83 2.39 20.75
N GLY A 306 -20.79 1.60 21.01
CA GLY A 306 -20.67 0.22 20.53
C GLY A 306 -20.17 0.09 19.09
N GLU A 307 -19.94 1.20 18.39
CA GLU A 307 -19.46 1.23 17.00
C GLU A 307 -17.95 1.41 16.95
N LYS A 308 -17.23 0.36 17.35
CA LYS A 308 -15.76 0.33 17.38
C LYS A 308 -15.18 -0.81 16.56
N LEU A 309 -13.87 -0.79 16.34
CA LEU A 309 -13.14 -1.96 15.89
C LEU A 309 -12.96 -2.96 17.05
N PHE A 310 -13.55 -4.15 16.92
CA PHE A 310 -13.58 -5.16 17.97
C PHE A 310 -12.36 -6.08 17.94
N SER A 311 -11.91 -6.42 16.73
CA SER A 311 -10.84 -7.39 16.54
C SER A 311 -10.05 -7.15 15.26
N VAL A 312 -8.78 -7.53 15.31
CA VAL A 312 -7.93 -7.70 14.14
C VAL A 312 -7.61 -9.19 13.96
N TYR A 313 -7.57 -9.65 12.71
CA TYR A 313 -7.21 -11.00 12.30
C TYR A 313 -5.97 -10.89 11.42
N ILE A 314 -4.81 -11.25 11.97
CA ILE A 314 -3.51 -11.08 11.33
C ILE A 314 -3.10 -12.38 10.65
N GLY A 315 -2.89 -12.32 9.33
CA GLY A 315 -2.42 -13.47 8.55
C GLY A 315 -0.91 -13.66 8.68
N VAL A 316 -0.48 -14.85 9.11
CA VAL A 316 0.94 -15.21 9.19
C VAL A 316 1.27 -16.42 8.30
N TYR A 317 2.52 -16.49 7.82
CA TYR A 317 3.01 -17.55 6.90
C TYR A 317 4.04 -18.49 7.54
N SER A 318 4.51 -18.19 8.74
CA SER A 318 5.55 -18.96 9.43
C SER A 318 5.44 -18.88 10.94
N GLU A 319 6.16 -19.77 11.64
CA GLU A 319 6.29 -19.75 13.10
C GLU A 319 6.92 -18.44 13.59
N GLY A 320 7.99 -17.96 12.94
CA GLY A 320 8.61 -16.69 13.29
C GLY A 320 7.64 -15.49 13.12
N GLY A 321 6.77 -15.51 12.11
CA GLY A 321 5.70 -14.51 11.98
C GLY A 321 4.70 -14.58 13.13
N LEU A 322 4.31 -15.78 13.57
CA LEU A 322 3.43 -15.98 14.72
C LEU A 322 4.08 -15.48 16.02
N GLU A 323 5.36 -15.78 16.24
CA GLU A 323 6.11 -15.30 17.41
C GLU A 323 6.22 -13.77 17.42
N HIS A 324 6.53 -13.17 16.27
CA HIS A 324 6.56 -11.71 16.12
C HIS A 324 5.22 -11.08 16.52
N ILE A 325 4.11 -11.54 15.94
CA ILE A 325 2.78 -10.98 16.25
C ILE A 325 2.40 -11.15 17.73
N LYS A 326 2.74 -12.29 18.35
CA LYS A 326 2.55 -12.47 19.79
C LYS A 326 3.37 -11.49 20.62
N SER A 327 4.60 -11.18 20.19
CA SER A 327 5.46 -10.25 20.91
C SER A 327 4.88 -8.82 20.92
N ILE A 328 4.17 -8.42 19.86
CA ILE A 328 3.57 -7.09 19.71
C ILE A 328 2.06 -7.05 20.04
N GLU A 329 1.44 -8.16 20.41
CA GLU A 329 -0.01 -8.24 20.69
C GLU A 329 -0.46 -7.18 21.71
N HIS A 330 0.37 -6.92 22.73
CA HIS A 330 0.12 -5.93 23.77
C HIS A 330 0.02 -4.48 23.26
N LYS A 331 0.52 -4.19 22.04
CA LYS A 331 0.42 -2.87 21.42
C LYS A 331 -0.98 -2.60 20.86
N PHE A 332 -1.82 -3.63 20.68
CA PHE A 332 -3.17 -3.49 20.14
C PHE A 332 -4.21 -3.32 21.26
N LEU A 333 -5.15 -2.40 21.05
CA LEU A 333 -6.26 -2.14 21.97
C LEU A 333 -7.52 -2.95 21.65
N CYS A 334 -7.58 -3.55 20.46
CA CYS A 334 -8.62 -4.50 20.08
C CYS A 334 -8.13 -5.94 20.22
N LYS A 335 -9.03 -6.91 20.14
CA LYS A 335 -8.65 -8.32 20.24
C LYS A 335 -7.83 -8.74 19.02
N VAL A 336 -6.61 -9.18 19.23
CA VAL A 336 -5.76 -9.77 18.19
C VAL A 336 -6.12 -11.25 18.02
N ASN A 337 -6.25 -11.67 16.77
CA ASN A 337 -6.40 -13.07 16.38
C ASN A 337 -5.40 -13.33 15.26
N VAL A 338 -4.89 -14.55 15.18
CA VAL A 338 -3.91 -14.93 14.16
C VAL A 338 -4.47 -16.11 13.36
N TYR A 339 -4.24 -16.11 12.04
CA TYR A 339 -4.69 -17.18 11.15
C TYR A 339 -3.59 -17.55 10.14
N ASN A 340 -3.72 -18.73 9.52
CA ASN A 340 -2.78 -19.17 8.50
C ASN A 340 -3.09 -18.49 7.16
N ALA A 341 -2.26 -17.51 6.78
CA ALA A 341 -2.44 -16.73 5.56
C ALA A 341 -2.30 -17.59 4.28
N GLY A 342 -1.52 -18.67 4.33
CA GLY A 342 -1.34 -19.59 3.19
C GLY A 342 -2.62 -20.31 2.77
N THR A 343 -3.66 -20.30 3.62
CA THR A 343 -4.95 -20.93 3.30
C THR A 343 -5.91 -20.02 2.52
N ALA A 344 -5.60 -18.73 2.37
CA ALA A 344 -6.46 -17.79 1.65
C ALA A 344 -6.40 -17.96 0.13
N ASN A 345 -5.32 -18.56 -0.41
CA ASN A 345 -5.19 -18.97 -1.81
C ASN A 345 -5.56 -17.87 -2.83
N ILE A 346 -5.24 -16.61 -2.55
CA ILE A 346 -5.74 -15.43 -3.28
C ILE A 346 -5.35 -15.37 -4.77
N TRP A 347 -4.39 -16.19 -5.22
CA TRP A 347 -3.89 -16.22 -6.59
C TRP A 347 -4.04 -17.61 -7.23
N SER A 348 -4.91 -18.47 -6.68
CA SER A 348 -5.04 -19.89 -7.10
C SER A 348 -6.46 -20.39 -7.05
#